data_AF-A0A381X383-F1
#
_entry.id   AF-A0A381X383-F1
#
_cell.length_a   1.000
_cell.length_b   1.000
_cell.length_c   1.000
_cell.angle_alpha   90.00
_cell.angle_beta   90.00
_cell.angle_gamma   90.00
#
_symmetry.space_group_name_H-M   'P 1'
#
loop_
_entity.id
_entity.type
_entity.pdbx_description
1 polymer ?
#
loop_
_entity_poly.entity_id
_entity_poly.type
_entity_poly.pdbx_seq_one_letter_code
_entity_poly.pdbx_strand_id
1 'polypeptide(L)' 'MFIYIYSKLRIVCYAIILIAIARTPLALAAGPPQGADSAVWCEQNSDECSEWCAENTEVDICQEPECD' A
#
# COMPACT_ATOMS: atom_id res chain seq x y z
N MET A 1 6.98 -41.00 4.20
CA MET A 1 7.99 -40.04 3.68
C MET A 1 7.37 -38.96 2.79
N PHE A 2 6.51 -39.31 1.83
CA PHE A 2 5.83 -38.34 0.93
C PHE A 2 5.02 -37.25 1.66
N ILE A 3 4.26 -37.60 2.70
CA ILE A 3 3.44 -36.63 3.47
C ILE A 3 4.31 -35.53 4.11
N TYR A 4 5.53 -35.87 4.53
CA TYR A 4 6.46 -34.92 5.14
C TYR A 4 7.03 -33.93 4.11
N ILE A 5 7.29 -34.41 2.89
CA ILE A 5 7.76 -33.61 1.75
C ILE A 5 6.66 -32.63 1.29
N TYR A 6 5.42 -33.11 1.18
CA TYR A 6 4.27 -32.26 0.83
C TYR A 6 4.00 -31.17 1.87
N SER A 7 4.12 -31.49 3.17
CA SER A 7 3.93 -30.51 4.25
C SER A 7 5.00 -29.42 4.22
N LYS A 8 6.28 -29.77 4.00
CA LYS A 8 7.37 -28.80 3.85
C LYS A 8 7.22 -27.91 2.61
N LEU A 9 6.84 -28.48 1.47
CA LEU A 9 6.55 -27.72 0.25
C LEU A 9 5.41 -26.72 0.47
N ARG A 10 4.37 -27.12 1.19
CA ARG A 10 3.23 -26.25 1.50
C ARG A 10 3.65 -25.05 2.37
N ILE A 11 4.47 -25.28 3.38
CA ILE A 11 5.02 -24.21 4.25
C ILE A 11 5.89 -23.24 3.43
N VAL A 12 6.73 -23.75 2.53
CA VAL A 12 7.56 -22.91 1.66
C VAL A 12 6.70 -22.06 0.72
N CYS A 13 5.65 -22.64 0.12
CA CYS A 13 4.71 -21.88 -0.70
C CYS A 13 3.99 -20.78 0.11
N TYR A 14 3.51 -21.10 1.32
CA TYR A 14 2.89 -20.11 2.19
C TYR A 14 3.86 -18.99 2.58
N ALA A 15 5.12 -19.31 2.86
CA ALA A 15 6.14 -18.31 3.17
C ALA A 15 6.41 -17.38 1.98
N ILE A 16 6.47 -17.90 0.75
CA ILE A 16 6.66 -17.07 -0.45
C ILE A 16 5.47 -16.13 -0.68
N ILE A 17 4.24 -16.63 -0.48
CA ILE A 17 3.03 -15.82 -0.60
C ILE A 17 3.01 -14.72 0.48
N LEU A 18 3.33 -15.05 1.73
CA LEU A 18 3.42 -14.07 2.81
C LEU A 18 4.51 -13.03 2.56
N ILE A 19 5.67 -13.42 2.03
CA ILE A 19 6.73 -12.48 1.66
C ILE A 19 6.25 -11.58 0.52
N ALA A 20 5.60 -12.11 -0.50
CA ALA A 20 5.06 -11.32 -1.61
C ALA A 20 4.02 -10.29 -1.14
N ILE A 21 3.13 -10.67 -0.22
CA ILE A 21 2.16 -9.76 0.38
C ILE A 21 2.84 -8.77 1.32
N ALA A 22 3.80 -9.18 2.15
CA ALA A 22 4.56 -8.27 3.02
C ALA A 22 5.48 -7.31 2.25
N ARG A 23 5.72 -7.57 0.96
CA ARG A 23 6.39 -6.65 0.04
C ARG A 23 5.43 -5.67 -0.64
N THR A 24 4.11 -5.81 -0.44
CA THR A 24 3.22 -4.68 -0.72
C THR A 24 3.69 -3.51 0.14
N PRO A 25 3.85 -2.33 -0.45
CA PRO A 25 4.78 -1.37 0.08
C PRO A 25 4.18 -0.78 1.35
N LEU A 26 4.86 -1.01 2.48
CA LEU A 26 4.80 -0.14 3.66
C LEU A 26 5.12 1.33 3.32
N ALA A 27 5.60 1.60 2.11
CA ALA A 27 5.80 2.93 1.52
C ALA A 27 4.51 3.56 0.97
N LEU A 28 3.39 2.84 0.84
CA LEU A 28 2.14 3.39 0.31
C LEU A 28 1.37 4.26 1.32
N ALA A 29 1.59 4.05 2.62
CA ALA A 29 1.10 4.95 3.67
C ALA A 29 2.00 6.19 3.84
N ALA A 30 3.18 6.23 3.22
CA ALA A 30 4.11 7.35 3.33
C ALA A 30 3.75 8.52 2.36
N GLY A 31 2.71 8.35 1.54
CA GLY A 31 2.27 9.36 0.59
C GLY A 31 3.03 9.36 -0.74
N PRO A 32 2.83 10.41 -1.54
CA PRO A 32 3.51 10.55 -2.82
C PRO A 32 5.03 10.58 -2.60
N PRO A 33 5.81 9.89 -3.47
CA PRO A 33 7.26 9.91 -3.37
C PRO A 33 7.82 11.34 -3.47
N GLN A 34 8.94 11.60 -2.80
CA GLN A 34 9.53 12.95 -2.74
C GLN A 34 9.81 13.51 -4.14
N GLY A 35 9.16 14.63 -4.47
CA GLY A 35 9.25 15.29 -5.77
C GLY A 35 8.29 14.77 -6.85
N ALA A 36 7.43 13.80 -6.53
CA ALA A 36 6.31 13.44 -7.38
C ALA A 36 5.10 14.35 -7.10
N ASP A 37 4.32 14.60 -8.14
CA ASP A 37 3.08 15.35 -8.04
C ASP A 37 2.04 14.53 -7.25
N SER A 38 1.53 15.12 -6.17
CA SER A 38 0.59 14.48 -5.26
C SER A 38 -0.76 14.20 -5.92
N ALA A 39 -1.21 15.03 -6.87
CA ALA A 39 -2.44 14.79 -7.62
C ALA A 39 -2.29 13.60 -8.57
N VAL A 40 -1.17 13.51 -9.28
CA VAL A 40 -0.87 12.39 -10.19
C VAL A 40 -0.69 11.06 -9.44
N TRP A 41 -0.16 11.13 -8.22
CA TRP A 41 -0.04 9.95 -7.37
C TRP A 41 -1.40 9.48 -6.84
N CYS A 42 -2.24 10.40 -6.38
CA CYS A 42 -3.60 10.09 -5.92
C CYS A 42 -4.49 9.53 -7.02
N GLU A 43 -4.36 10.00 -8.26
CA GLU A 43 -5.11 9.45 -9.40
C GLU A 43 -4.75 7.98 -9.67
N GLN A 44 -3.50 7.57 -9.38
CA GLN A 44 -3.03 6.21 -9.55
C GLN A 44 -3.19 5.32 -8.31
N ASN A 45 -3.40 5.92 -7.13
CA ASN A 45 -3.43 5.26 -5.81
C ASN A 45 -4.55 5.88 -4.96
N SER A 46 -5.81 5.77 -5.43
CA SER A 46 -6.96 6.47 -4.84
C SER A 46 -7.29 6.01 -3.42
N ASP A 47 -7.09 4.73 -3.11
CA ASP A 47 -7.36 4.19 -1.77
C ASP A 47 -6.29 4.71 -0.79
N GLU A 48 -5.03 4.67 -1.21
CA GLU A 48 -3.88 5.16 -0.46
C GLU A 48 -3.92 6.68 -0.27
N CYS A 49 -4.44 7.41 -1.26
CA CYS A 49 -4.64 8.84 -1.19
C CYS A 49 -5.55 9.24 -0.03
N SER A 50 -6.65 8.51 0.16
CA SER A 50 -7.59 8.80 1.25
C SER A 50 -6.95 8.57 2.62
N GLU A 51 -6.13 7.53 2.76
CA GLU A 51 -5.40 7.27 4.01
C GLU A 51 -4.31 8.33 4.24
N TRP A 52 -3.59 8.73 3.20
CA TRP A 52 -2.56 9.76 3.30
C TRP A 52 -3.16 11.13 3.63
N CYS A 53 -4.28 11.50 3.02
CA CYS A 53 -5.00 12.75 3.28
C CYS A 53 -5.58 12.82 4.70
N ALA A 54 -5.85 11.68 5.35
CA ALA A 54 -6.28 11.66 6.75
C ALA A 54 -5.20 12.23 7.71
N GLU A 55 -3.93 12.10 7.34
CA GLU A 55 -2.79 12.64 8.09
C GLU A 55 -2.21 13.93 7.49
N ASN A 56 -2.58 14.28 6.25
CA ASN A 56 -2.01 15.40 5.47
C ASN A 56 -3.10 16.36 4.95
N THR A 57 -4.00 16.80 5.82
CA THR A 57 -5.13 17.70 5.51
C THR A 57 -4.73 19.11 5.07
N GLU A 58 -3.46 19.47 5.28
CA GLU A 58 -2.86 20.75 4.90
C GLU A 58 -2.44 20.83 3.42
N VAL A 59 -2.48 19.70 2.71
CA VAL A 59 -2.12 19.63 1.29
C VAL A 59 -3.35 19.96 0.46
N ASP A 60 -3.21 20.82 -0.54
CA ASP A 60 -4.29 21.31 -1.41
C ASP A 60 -5.17 20.19 -1.99
N ILE A 61 -4.56 19.05 -2.37
CA ILE A 61 -5.27 17.88 -2.90
C ILE A 61 -6.14 17.14 -1.87
N CYS A 62 -5.87 17.36 -0.59
CA CYS A 62 -6.53 16.75 0.56
C CYS A 62 -7.45 17.74 1.29
N GLN A 63 -7.41 19.03 0.94
CA GLN A 63 -8.40 19.97 1.41
C GLN A 63 -9.75 19.59 0.80
N GLU A 64 -10.67 19.14 1.65
CA GLU A 64 -12.07 19.08 1.26
C GLU A 64 -12.46 20.47 0.72
N PRO A 65 -13.07 20.57 -0.48
CA PRO A 65 -13.61 21.84 -0.94
C PRO A 65 -14.57 22.33 0.15
N GLU A 66 -14.56 23.64 0.45
CA GLU A 66 -15.55 24.22 1.36
C GLU A 66 -16.94 23.86 0.81
N CYS A 67 -17.54 22.83 1.40
CA CYS A 67 -18.91 22.45 1.12
C CYS A 67 -19.77 23.52 1.77
N ASP A 68 -20.09 24.56 1.00
CA ASP A 68 -21.17 25.51 1.28
C ASP A 68 -22.52 24.77 1.32
#